data_AF-A0A2D7I2U0-F1
#
_entry.id   AF-A0A2D7I2U0-F1
#
_cell.length_a   1.000
_cell.length_b   1.000
_cell.length_c   1.000
_cell.angle_alpha   90.00
_cell.angle_beta   90.00
_cell.angle_gamma   90.00
#
_symmetry.space_group_name_H-M   'P 1'
#
loop_
_entity.id
_entity.type
_entity.pdbx_description
1 polymer ?
#
loop_
_entity_poly.entity_id
_entity_poly.type
_entity_poly.pdbx_seq_one_letter_code
_entity_poly.pdbx_strand_id
1 'polypeptide(L)' 'MDARIKVSLEFSISESGLEDAMDEYDELNVEGLIAEIVDKSIACDDIVAKVTEGPNNLEEYDAQQVTS' A
#
# COMPACT_ATOMS: atom_id res chain seq x y z
N MET A 1 -11.58 14.53 -20.95
CA MET A 1 -10.32 14.46 -21.72
C MET A 1 -9.37 13.86 -20.74
N ASP A 2 -9.12 12.55 -20.87
CA ASP A 2 -8.72 11.78 -19.69
C ASP A 2 -7.22 11.52 -19.77
N ALA A 3 -6.48 12.09 -18.83
CA ALA A 3 -5.04 11.95 -18.77
C ALA A 3 -4.69 10.67 -18.00
N ARG A 4 -4.02 9.72 -18.67
CA ARG A 4 -3.47 8.55 -17.99
C ARG A 4 -2.08 8.86 -17.48
N ILE A 5 -1.94 8.85 -16.15
CA ILE A 5 -0.66 9.08 -15.46
C ILE A 5 -0.19 7.74 -14.91
N LYS A 6 1.05 7.34 -15.21
CA LYS A 6 1.70 6.15 -14.65
C LYS A 6 2.77 6.60 -13.67
N VAL A 7 2.73 6.09 -12.46
CA VAL A 7 3.60 6.51 -11.36
C VAL A 7 4.17 5.25 -10.70
N SER A 8 5.49 5.21 -10.52
CA SER A 8 6.20 4.20 -9.72
C SER A 8 6.68 4.92 -8.46
N LEU A 9 6.28 4.44 -7.29
CA LEU A 9 6.61 5.04 -6.00
C LEU A 9 7.37 4.04 -5.15
N GLU A 10 8.37 4.55 -4.46
CA GLU A 10 9.12 3.83 -3.43
C GLU A 10 9.09 4.70 -2.19
N PHE A 11 8.65 4.14 -1.07
CA PHE A 11 8.58 4.82 0.20
C PHE A 11 8.86 3.83 1.34
N SER A 12 9.34 4.35 2.46
CA SER A 12 9.55 3.58 3.67
C SER A 12 8.45 3.93 4.67
N ILE A 13 7.81 2.90 5.22
CA ILE A 13 6.86 3.01 6.31
C ILE A 13 7.48 2.33 7.54
N SER A 14 7.33 2.96 8.70
CA SER A 14 7.67 2.36 9.99
C SER A 14 6.64 1.28 10.35
N GLU A 15 7.07 0.23 11.04
CA GLU A 15 6.23 -0.87 11.56
C GLU A 15 4.91 -0.40 12.16
N SER A 16 4.96 0.49 13.15
CA SER A 16 3.77 1.03 13.81
C SER A 16 2.82 1.76 12.85
N GLY A 17 3.38 2.39 11.81
CA GLY A 17 2.58 3.08 10.79
C GLY A 17 1.95 2.12 9.78
N LEU A 18 2.53 0.93 9.59
CA LEU A 18 1.92 -0.13 8.78
C LEU A 18 0.78 -0.80 9.55
N GLU A 19 1.01 -1.15 10.81
CA GLU A 19 -0.01 -1.74 11.70
C GLU A 19 -1.22 -0.81 11.84
N ASP A 20 -0.99 0.44 12.23
CA ASP A 20 -2.07 1.44 12.38
C ASP A 20 -2.89 1.59 11.09
N ALA A 21 -2.23 1.59 9.93
CA ALA A 21 -2.89 1.76 8.64
C ALA A 21 -3.63 0.50 8.16
N MET A 22 -3.15 -0.69 8.49
CA MET A 22 -3.85 -1.94 8.16
C MET A 22 -5.04 -2.21 9.09
N ASP A 23 -4.93 -1.78 10.36
CA ASP A 23 -6.03 -1.85 11.34
C ASP A 23 -7.17 -0.88 11.01
N GLU A 24 -6.88 0.32 10.52
CA GLU A 24 -7.90 1.32 10.18
C GLU A 24 -8.75 0.93 8.96
N TYR A 25 -8.21 0.07 8.09
CA TYR A 25 -8.79 -0.26 6.78
C TYR A 25 -9.30 -1.71 6.65
N ASP A 26 -9.55 -2.39 7.78
CA ASP A 26 -10.23 -3.70 7.85
C ASP A 26 -9.52 -4.80 7.02
N GLU A 27 -8.26 -5.10 7.37
CA GLU A 27 -7.42 -6.16 6.74
C GLU A 27 -7.08 -5.92 5.25
N LEU A 28 -7.02 -4.67 4.80
CA LEU A 28 -6.52 -4.36 3.45
C LEU A 28 -5.01 -4.64 3.35
N ASN A 29 -4.60 -5.31 2.27
CA ASN A 29 -3.18 -5.41 1.90
C ASN A 29 -2.61 -4.03 1.50
N VAL A 30 -1.27 -3.91 1.46
CA VAL A 30 -0.59 -2.64 1.16
C VAL A 30 -1.03 -2.06 -0.19
N GLU A 31 -1.27 -2.91 -1.19
CA GLU A 31 -1.85 -2.50 -2.48
C GLU A 31 -3.22 -1.81 -2.33
N GLY A 32 -4.12 -2.40 -1.54
CA GLY A 32 -5.45 -1.86 -1.26
C GLY A 32 -5.39 -0.53 -0.51
N LEU A 33 -4.51 -0.43 0.50
CA LEU A 33 -4.26 0.82 1.23
C LEU A 33 -3.81 1.94 0.28
N ILE A 34 -2.84 1.66 -0.61
CA ILE A 34 -2.34 2.64 -1.58
C ILE A 34 -3.45 3.07 -2.55
N ALA A 35 -4.27 2.11 -3.02
CA ALA A 35 -5.37 2.42 -3.91
C ALA A 35 -6.39 3.37 -3.25
N GLU A 36 -6.79 3.09 -2.01
CA GLU A 36 -7.72 3.93 -1.24
C GLU A 36 -7.17 5.35 -0.98
N ILE A 37 -5.89 5.46 -0.62
CA ILE A 37 -5.25 6.76 -0.38
C ILE A 37 -5.24 7.60 -1.67
N VAL A 38 -4.88 6.99 -2.80
CA VAL A 38 -4.81 7.67 -4.10
C VAL A 38 -6.21 8.05 -4.59
N ASP A 39 -7.21 7.19 -4.39
CA ASP A 39 -8.61 7.49 -4.73
C ASP A 39 -9.09 8.72 -3.97
N LYS A 40 -8.96 8.70 -2.63
CA LYS A 40 -9.39 9.81 -1.78
C LYS A 40 -8.65 11.12 -2.08
N SER A 41 -7.37 11.05 -2.44
CA SER A 41 -6.53 12.24 -2.59
C SER A 41 -6.58 12.87 -3.98
N ILE A 42 -6.80 12.07 -5.03
CA ILE A 42 -6.68 12.51 -6.42
C ILE A 42 -7.99 12.33 -7.20
N ALA A 43 -9.01 11.68 -6.63
CA ALA A 43 -10.30 11.36 -7.27
C ALA A 43 -10.08 10.62 -8.60
N CYS A 44 -9.31 9.54 -8.55
CA CYS A 44 -8.93 8.75 -9.71
C CYS A 44 -9.94 7.63 -9.96
N ASP A 45 -10.52 7.58 -11.16
CA ASP A 45 -11.29 6.41 -11.60
C ASP A 45 -10.34 5.25 -11.98
N ASP A 46 -10.69 4.00 -11.61
CA ASP A 46 -10.00 2.73 -11.97
C ASP A 46 -8.52 2.63 -11.55
N ILE A 47 -8.25 2.70 -10.25
CA ILE A 47 -6.89 2.59 -9.70
C ILE A 47 -6.42 1.13 -9.68
N VAL A 48 -5.20 0.90 -10.17
CA VAL A 48 -4.48 -0.38 -10.05
C VAL A 48 -3.19 -0.13 -9.29
N ALA A 49 -3.14 -0.52 -8.03
CA ALA A 49 -1.94 -0.54 -7.21
C ALA A 49 -1.31 -1.94 -7.23
N LYS A 50 0.02 -2.01 -7.34
CA LYS A 50 0.76 -3.28 -7.29
C LYS A 50 2.06 -3.14 -6.49
N VAL A 51 2.26 -3.98 -5.48
CA VAL A 51 3.53 -4.13 -4.79
C VAL A 51 4.44 -4.97 -5.68
N THR A 52 5.59 -4.40 -6.03
CA THR A 52 6.57 -5.05 -6.92
C THR A 52 7.78 -5.60 -6.17
N GLU A 53 8.02 -5.12 -4.95
CA GLU A 53 9.08 -5.52 -4.03
C GLU A 53 8.66 -5.17 -2.59
N GLY A 54 9.01 -6.00 -1.60
CA GLY A 54 8.64 -5.83 -0.19
C GLY A 54 7.38 -6.60 0.25
N PRO A 55 7.02 -6.56 1.53
CA PRO A 55 5.85 -7.25 2.08
C PRO A 55 4.54 -6.54 1.72
N ASN A 56 3.51 -7.30 1.37
CA ASN A 56 2.18 -6.78 1.02
C ASN A 56 1.17 -6.90 2.19
N ASN A 57 1.53 -7.56 3.29
CA ASN A 57 0.71 -7.73 4.49
C ASN A 57 1.60 -7.86 5.74
N LEU A 58 0.99 -7.82 6.93
CA LEU A 58 1.69 -7.92 8.21
C LEU A 58 2.38 -9.28 8.37
N GLU A 59 1.76 -10.36 7.91
CA GLU A 59 2.35 -11.70 8.03
C GLU A 59 3.67 -11.82 7.23
N GLU A 60 3.72 -11.23 6.04
CA GLU A 60 4.93 -11.17 5.20
C GLU A 60 5.99 -10.26 5.81
N TYR A 61 5.58 -9.17 6.46
CA TYR A 61 6.47 -8.26 7.18
C TYR A 61 7.12 -8.98 8.37
N ASP A 62 6.32 -9.65 9.20
CA ASP A 62 6.79 -10.44 10.35
C ASP A 62 7.75 -11.56 9.91
N ALA A 63 7.43 -12.27 8.84
CA ALA A 63 8.29 -13.34 8.31
C ALA A 63 9.69 -12.83 7.90
N GLN A 64 9.78 -11.58 7.43
CA GLN A 64 11.07 -10.97 7.06
C GLN A 64 11.89 -10.57 8.30
N GLN A 65 11.24 -10.17 9.39
CA GLN A 65 11.90 -9.83 10.65
C GLN A 65 12.50 -11.05 11.35
N VAL A 66 11.86 -12.23 11.26
CA VAL A 66 12.36 -13.48 11.86
C VAL A 66 13.62 -14.01 11.14
N THR A 67 13.88 -13.56 9.91
CA THR A 67 14.98 -14.06 9.06
C THR A 67 16.21 -13.15 9.06
N SER A 68 16.18 -12.05 9.83
CA SER A 68 17.23 -11.00 9.87
C SER A 68 18.15 -11.09 11.09
#